data_AF-A0A1F9PI99-F1
#
_entry.id   AF-A0A1F9PI99-F1
#
_cell.length_a   1.000
_cell.length_b   1.000
_cell.length_c   1.000
_cell.angle_alpha   90.00
_cell.angle_beta   90.00
_cell.angle_gamma   90.00
#
_symmetry.space_group_name_H-M   'P 1'
#
loop_
_entity.id
_entity.type
_entity.pdbx_description
1 polymer ?
#
loop_
_entity_poly.entity_id
_entity_poly.type
_entity_poly.pdbx_seq_one_letter_code
_entity_poly.pdbx_strand_id
1 'polypeptide(L)' 'MAQASRKLNFMIKNEVAVELETFVPQGQRSKLVNNAIVKELALFRRNALTERLMALRNKTPILSTDEIVEAVNHDRQRG' A
#
# COMPACT_ATOMS: atom_id res chain seq x y z
N MET A 1 -1.01 -23.70 -10.69
CA MET A 1 -1.52 -23.14 -9.42
C MET A 1 -2.85 -22.47 -9.72
N ALA A 2 -3.97 -23.08 -9.28
CA ALA A 2 -5.32 -22.59 -9.59
C ALA A 2 -5.51 -21.20 -8.98
N GLN A 3 -5.75 -20.20 -9.82
CA GLN A 3 -5.96 -18.83 -9.39
C GLN A 3 -7.37 -18.74 -8.79
N ALA A 4 -7.47 -18.87 -7.47
CA ALA A 4 -8.73 -18.77 -6.73
C ALA A 4 -9.25 -17.33 -6.78
N SER A 5 -9.97 -16.99 -7.86
CA SER A 5 -10.68 -15.73 -7.98
C SER A 5 -11.91 -15.75 -7.07
N ARG A 6 -11.98 -14.85 -6.09
CA ARG A 6 -13.13 -14.69 -5.20
C ARG A 6 -14.09 -13.66 -5.79
N LYS A 7 -15.37 -14.01 -5.93
CA LYS A 7 -16.41 -13.05 -6.35
C LYS A 7 -16.67 -12.04 -5.23
N LEU A 8 -16.37 -10.78 -5.50
CA LEU A 8 -16.74 -9.64 -4.68
C LEU A 8 -17.93 -8.96 -5.34
N ASN A 9 -18.99 -8.70 -4.58
CA ASN A 9 -20.11 -7.91 -5.05
C ASN A 9 -19.83 -6.44 -4.70
N PHE A 10 -19.50 -5.63 -5.68
CA PHE A 10 -19.36 -4.19 -5.53
C PHE A 10 -20.08 -3.50 -6.68
N MET A 11 -20.66 -2.34 -6.42
CA MET A 11 -21.27 -1.52 -7.44
C MET A 11 -20.21 -0.65 -8.09
N ILE A 12 -20.16 -0.66 -9.42
CA ILE A 12 -19.36 0.28 -10.21
C ILE A 12 -20.28 1.40 -10.73
N LYS A 13 -19.74 2.60 -10.93
CA LYS A 13 -20.48 3.68 -11.56
C LYS A 13 -20.91 3.27 -12.97
N ASN A 14 -22.11 3.66 -13.37
CA ASN A 14 -22.65 3.33 -14.69
C ASN A 14 -21.75 3.82 -15.84
N GLU A 15 -21.13 5.00 -15.69
CA GLU A 15 -20.16 5.54 -16.66
C GLU A 15 -18.99 4.58 -16.89
N VAL A 16 -18.41 4.08 -15.80
CA VAL A 16 -17.29 3.13 -15.83
C VAL A 16 -17.72 1.78 -16.39
N ALA A 17 -18.95 1.35 -16.11
CA ALA A 17 -19.51 0.13 -16.66
C ALA A 17 -19.66 0.23 -18.20
N VAL A 18 -20.19 1.34 -18.70
CA VAL A 18 -20.35 1.59 -20.15
C VAL A 18 -19.00 1.62 -20.85
N GLU A 19 -18.00 2.28 -20.26
CA GLU A 19 -16.64 2.29 -20.83
C GLU A 19 -15.99 0.90 -20.82
N LEU A 20 -16.14 0.14 -19.73
CA LEU A 20 -15.66 -1.24 -19.65
C LEU A 20 -16.33 -2.14 -20.69
N GLU A 21 -17.61 -1.94 -20.97
CA GLU A 21 -18.33 -2.70 -21.97
C GLU A 21 -17.93 -2.34 -23.39
N THR A 22 -17.66 -1.05 -23.63
CA THR A 22 -17.32 -0.50 -24.94
C THR A 22 -15.88 -0.82 -25.35
N PHE A 23 -14.92 -0.68 -24.44
CA PHE A 23 -13.49 -0.81 -24.75
C PHE A 23 -12.92 -2.21 -24.48
N VAL A 24 -13.58 -3.03 -23.64
CA VAL A 24 -13.02 -4.32 -23.21
C VAL A 24 -13.84 -5.50 -23.74
N PRO A 25 -13.21 -6.38 -24.55
CA PRO A 25 -13.84 -7.61 -25.04
C PRO A 25 -14.41 -8.47 -23.91
N GLN A 26 -15.53 -9.16 -24.19
CA GLN A 26 -16.09 -10.14 -23.25
C GLN A 26 -15.03 -11.19 -22.87
N GLY A 27 -14.87 -11.42 -21.57
CA GLY A 27 -13.86 -12.32 -21.01
C GLY A 27 -12.58 -11.65 -20.48
N GLN A 28 -12.22 -10.43 -20.94
CA GLN A 28 -11.05 -9.70 -20.42
C GLN A 28 -11.39 -8.68 -19.32
N ARG A 29 -12.67 -8.38 -19.11
CA ARG A 29 -13.15 -7.38 -18.15
C ARG A 29 -12.67 -7.65 -16.72
N SER A 30 -12.83 -8.89 -16.23
CA SER A 30 -12.32 -9.26 -14.89
C SER A 30 -10.81 -9.12 -14.77
N LYS A 31 -10.06 -9.41 -15.84
CA LYS A 31 -8.59 -9.27 -15.84
C LYS A 31 -8.19 -7.79 -15.76
N LEU A 32 -8.85 -6.93 -16.53
CA LEU A 32 -8.56 -5.50 -16.54
C LEU A 32 -8.93 -4.85 -15.20
N VAL A 33 -10.11 -5.15 -14.67
CA VAL A 33 -10.56 -4.64 -13.36
C VAL A 33 -9.63 -5.12 -12.24
N ASN A 34 -9.27 -6.40 -12.21
CA ASN A 34 -8.33 -6.92 -11.22
C ASN A 34 -6.96 -6.22 -11.32
N ASN A 35 -6.43 -6.01 -12.53
CA ASN A 35 -5.17 -5.31 -12.71
C ASN A 35 -5.21 -3.85 -12.25
N ALA A 36 -6.32 -3.15 -12.52
CA ALA A 36 -6.53 -1.78 -12.04
C ALA A 36 -6.58 -1.74 -10.50
N ILE A 37 -7.36 -2.64 -9.88
CA ILE A 37 -7.46 -2.74 -8.41
C ILE A 37 -6.11 -3.05 -7.79
N VAL A 38 -5.31 -3.96 -8.38
CA VAL A 38 -3.97 -4.29 -7.86
C VAL A 38 -3.05 -3.07 -7.85
N LYS A 39 -3.07 -2.25 -8.92
CA LYS A 39 -2.28 -1.02 -8.99
C LYS A 39 -2.72 -0.01 -7.93
N GLU A 40 -4.02 0.21 -7.78
CA GLU A 40 -4.55 1.14 -6.79
C GLU A 40 -4.29 0.68 -5.35
N LEU A 41 -4.44 -0.61 -5.06
CA LEU A 41 -4.12 -1.16 -3.74
C LEU A 41 -2.62 -1.04 -3.40
N ALA A 42 -1.73 -1.13 -4.40
CA ALA A 42 -0.30 -0.90 -4.19
C ALA A 42 -0.02 0.56 -3.81
N LEU A 43 -0.67 1.52 -4.48
CA LEU A 43 -0.60 2.93 -4.14
C LEU A 43 -1.15 3.20 -2.74
N PHE A 44 -2.33 2.66 -2.42
CA PHE A 44 -2.95 2.81 -1.12
C PHE A 44 -2.06 2.26 0.01
N ARG A 45 -1.47 1.06 -0.20
CA ARG A 45 -0.53 0.46 0.75
C ARG A 45 0.71 1.34 0.95
N ARG A 46 1.27 1.87 -0.13
CA ARG A 46 2.43 2.77 -0.05
C ARG A 46 2.10 4.01 0.77
N ASN A 47 0.97 4.66 0.48
CA ASN A 47 0.55 5.86 1.18
C ASN A 47 0.32 5.60 2.67
N ALA A 48 -0.37 4.50 3.01
CA ALA A 48 -0.58 4.12 4.41
C ALA A 48 0.74 3.85 5.16
N LEU A 49 1.73 3.23 4.50
CA LEU A 49 3.06 3.02 5.08
C LEU A 49 3.83 4.34 5.23
N THR A 50 3.74 5.22 4.24
CA THR A 50 4.36 6.55 4.28
C THR A 50 3.76 7.40 5.41
N GLU A 51 2.44 7.41 5.58
CA GLU A 51 1.77 8.10 6.69
C GLU A 51 2.24 7.56 8.04
N ARG A 52 2.36 6.23 8.19
CA ARG A 52 2.90 5.62 9.41
C ARG A 52 4.35 6.05 9.67
N LEU A 53 5.19 6.08 8.64
CA LEU A 53 6.58 6.53 8.76
C LEU A 53 6.67 8.02 9.14
N MET A 54 5.84 8.88 8.54
CA MET A 54 5.79 10.30 8.89
C MET A 54 5.27 10.52 10.31
N ALA A 55 4.25 9.76 10.73
CA ALA A 55 3.74 9.81 12.10
C ALA A 55 4.80 9.36 13.12
N LEU A 56 5.59 8.34 12.80
CA LEU A 56 6.72 7.91 13.63
C LEU A 56 7.80 8.99 13.67
N ARG A 57 8.21 9.53 12.51
CA ARG A 57 9.20 10.62 12.43
C ARG A 57 8.79 11.83 13.28
N ASN A 58 7.50 12.21 13.27
CA ASN A 58 7.01 13.35 14.04
C ASN A 58 6.94 13.09 15.56
N LYS A 59 6.89 11.82 15.98
CA LYS A 59 6.85 11.42 17.39
C LYS A 59 8.23 11.11 17.97
N THR A 60 9.22 10.82 17.13
CA THR A 60 10.56 10.45 17.57
C THR A 60 11.45 11.69 17.62
N PRO A 61 12.19 11.93 18.72
CA PRO A 61 13.20 12.98 18.74
C PRO A 61 14.25 12.73 17.65
N ILE A 62 14.66 13.80 16.98
CA ILE A 62 15.72 13.75 15.97
C ILE A 62 17.04 13.62 16.73
N LEU A 63 17.51 12.39 16.88
CA LEU A 63 18.82 12.10 17.47
C LEU A 63 19.87 12.20 16.37
N SER A 64 20.95 12.91 16.65
CA SER A 64 22.18 12.88 15.86
C SER A 64 22.88 11.53 16.01
N THR A 65 23.73 11.19 15.04
CA THR A 65 24.51 9.96 15.07
C THR A 65 25.36 9.87 16.35
N ASP A 66 25.92 11.00 16.80
CA ASP A 66 26.75 11.05 18.01
C ASP A 66 25.93 10.74 19.28
N GLU A 67 24.72 11.29 19.40
CA GLU A 67 23.81 10.98 20.53
C GLU A 67 23.39 9.50 20.54
N ILE A 68 23.22 8.89 19.37
CA ILE A 68 22.92 7.44 19.27
C ILE A 68 24.13 6.62 19.72
N VAL A 69 25.34 6.99 19.28
CA VAL A 69 26.58 6.29 19.65
C VAL A 69 26.85 6.41 21.14
N GLU A 70 26.65 7.60 21.72
CA GLU A 70 26.78 7.81 23.17
C GLU A 70 25.77 6.98 23.97
N ALA A 71 24.50 6.96 23.57
CA ALA A 71 23.48 6.16 24.24
C ALA A 71 23.80 4.65 24.20
N VAL A 72 24.25 4.14 23.04
CA VAL A 72 24.64 2.73 22.88
C VAL A 72 25.90 2.39 23.70
N ASN A 73 26.90 3.28 23.72
CA ASN A 73 28.11 3.08 24.51
C ASN A 73 27.82 3.12 26.02
N HIS A 74 26.93 4.01 26.47
CA HIS A 74 26.52 4.08 27.85
C HIS A 74 25.78 2.81 28.31
N ASP A 75 24.96 2.21 27.45
CA ASP A 75 24.27 0.95 27.74
C ASP A 75 25.25 -0.22 27.83
N ARG A 76 26.23 -0.29 26.92
CA ARG A 76 27.30 -1.31 26.93
C ARG A 76 28.23 -1.23 28.14
N GLN A 77 28.41 -0.06 28.74
CA GLN A 77 29.23 0.11 29.95
C GLN A 77 28.47 -0.22 31.25
N ARG A 78 27.13 -0.37 31.17
CA ARG A 78 26.28 -0.73 32.31
C ARG A 78 25.98 -2.23 32.42
N GLY A 79 26.32 -3.02 31.41
CA GLY A 79 26.31 -4.50 31.45
C GLY A 79 27.66 -5.06 31.81
#